data_AF-A0A838R2K1-F1
#
_entry.id   AF-A0A838R2K1-F1
#
_cell.length_a   1.000
_cell.length_b   1.000
_cell.length_c   1.000
_cell.angle_alpha   90.00
_cell.angle_beta   90.00
_cell.angle_gamma   90.00
#
_symmetry.space_group_name_H-M   'P 1'
#
loop_
_entity.id
_entity.type
_entity.pdbx_description
1 polymer ?
#
loop_
_entity_poly.entity_id
_entity_poly.type
_entity_poly.pdbx_seq_one_letter_code
_entity_poly.pdbx_strand_id
1 'polypeptide(L)'
;GAAALRTFTLRKIPAAAGASIDQVAARLSREVVLRWTGDGSACADGSLRNTGQLVQGGATLVGQLQLQLEGLASNAREFIEGQFGGDPQAFIDSLLDETSSLDEIIRTVDRIFAPPKDQEAGAFVLQRPLGAIVSPLTMKLTGDLSRWVLQKLDDRQERLTGAQGAAGWLVDHLTGLESDASRLAQALGKQIAAAAEQRSRGTHAAARLSENDRQQAAVYFRMRTDQQAVVASAQIARRLLAELKLVSTTVAEFGRHLKHLALSLPQPDGASANDSLARAAQEQLPALADAIDEHVQKEYITPSGGLFQTIMGNSRVRAQMLAELTRQARRVAEQLATRPEVVQSAFVGNDLIASGGASDSDEKNYVALPKLLAHGGAYRGLAVLPQQAAGATSQVAAVALGPNVSVLGGIGSDIVLCQEAWDLPLVPTAADLIQGRRDYAEFAARVVTRSDVPWTPLTAPPVAAFPTFGDNASSESALVVTHVL
;
A
#
# COMPACT_ATOMS: atom_id res chain seq x y z
N GLY A 1 0.43 -50.00 -44.99
CA GLY A 1 -0.27 -50.09 -43.70
C GLY A 1 -1.61 -49.41 -43.87
N ALA A 2 -2.71 -50.03 -43.44
CA ALA A 2 -4.01 -49.36 -43.45
C ALA A 2 -3.94 -48.15 -42.52
N ALA A 3 -4.36 -46.97 -42.99
CA ALA A 3 -4.44 -45.78 -42.16
C ALA A 3 -5.55 -46.02 -41.11
N ALA A 4 -5.16 -46.05 -39.83
CA ALA A 4 -6.11 -46.16 -38.72
C ALA A 4 -6.71 -44.78 -38.45
N LEU A 5 -8.04 -44.70 -38.43
CA LEU A 5 -8.78 -43.47 -38.15
C LEU A 5 -8.54 -43.03 -36.70
N ARG A 6 -8.34 -41.72 -36.49
CA ARG A 6 -8.20 -41.13 -35.17
C ARG A 6 -9.26 -40.06 -34.95
N THR A 7 -9.71 -39.93 -33.71
CA THR A 7 -10.56 -38.82 -33.30
C THR A 7 -10.14 -38.34 -31.93
N PHE A 8 -10.44 -37.09 -31.62
CA PHE A 8 -10.24 -36.57 -30.28
C PHE A 8 -11.41 -35.70 -29.81
N THR A 9 -11.57 -35.64 -28.49
CA THR A 9 -12.45 -34.67 -27.82
C THR A 9 -11.58 -33.75 -26.99
N LEU A 10 -11.75 -32.44 -27.16
CA LEU A 10 -11.13 -31.41 -26.32
C LEU A 10 -12.18 -30.77 -25.41
N ARG A 11 -11.86 -30.65 -24.13
CA ARG A 11 -12.64 -29.90 -23.15
C ARG A 11 -11.73 -28.97 -22.38
N LYS A 12 -12.05 -27.69 -22.38
CA LYS A 12 -11.40 -26.67 -21.56
C LYS A 12 -12.26 -26.41 -20.32
N ILE A 13 -11.63 -26.44 -19.16
CA ILE A 13 -12.28 -26.23 -17.87
C ILE A 13 -11.47 -25.17 -17.13
N PRO A 14 -12.05 -24.02 -16.78
CA PRO A 14 -11.31 -23.04 -15.99
C PRO A 14 -11.08 -23.60 -14.58
N ALA A 15 -9.86 -23.50 -14.03
CA ALA A 15 -9.61 -23.96 -12.64
C ALA A 15 -10.43 -23.16 -11.63
N ALA A 16 -10.75 -21.90 -11.95
CA ALA A 16 -11.72 -21.09 -11.25
C ALA A 16 -12.48 -20.22 -12.26
N ALA A 17 -13.77 -19.96 -12.00
CA ALA A 17 -14.55 -19.07 -12.85
C ALA A 17 -13.91 -17.67 -12.90
N GLY A 18 -13.90 -17.02 -14.06
CA GLY A 18 -13.33 -15.67 -14.20
C GLY A 18 -13.92 -14.66 -13.20
N ALA A 19 -15.23 -14.74 -12.94
CA ALA A 19 -15.90 -13.94 -11.93
C ALA A 19 -15.36 -14.18 -10.50
N SER A 20 -15.00 -15.42 -10.15
CA SER A 20 -14.39 -15.75 -8.85
C SER A 20 -12.99 -15.13 -8.73
N ILE A 21 -12.19 -15.21 -9.79
CA ILE A 21 -10.87 -14.56 -9.86
C ILE A 21 -11.01 -13.04 -9.65
N ASP A 22 -11.93 -12.40 -10.36
CA ASP A 22 -12.16 -10.95 -10.24
C ASP A 22 -12.70 -10.56 -8.84
N GLN A 23 -13.56 -11.37 -8.23
CA GLN A 23 -14.04 -11.17 -6.85
C GLN A 23 -12.90 -11.28 -5.82
N VAL A 24 -12.02 -12.27 -5.96
CA VAL A 24 -10.86 -12.44 -5.08
C VAL A 24 -9.85 -11.31 -5.28
N ALA A 25 -9.62 -10.88 -6.52
CA ALA A 25 -8.78 -9.72 -6.83
C ALA A 25 -9.33 -8.42 -6.21
N ALA A 26 -10.64 -8.19 -6.29
CA ALA A 26 -11.30 -7.05 -5.67
C ALA A 26 -11.15 -7.09 -4.14
N ARG A 27 -11.36 -8.26 -3.52
CA ARG A 27 -11.17 -8.47 -2.08
C ARG A 27 -9.72 -8.18 -1.64
N LEU A 28 -8.74 -8.70 -2.36
CA LEU A 28 -7.31 -8.47 -2.09
C LEU A 28 -6.95 -6.99 -2.20
N SER A 29 -7.39 -6.33 -3.28
CA SER A 29 -7.17 -4.89 -3.48
C SER A 29 -7.77 -4.05 -2.35
N ARG A 30 -8.99 -4.39 -1.93
CA ARG A 30 -9.67 -3.70 -0.82
C ARG A 30 -8.97 -3.92 0.51
N GLU A 31 -8.52 -5.14 0.79
CA GLU A 31 -7.76 -5.44 2.01
C GLU A 31 -6.45 -4.64 2.08
N VAL A 32 -5.73 -4.47 0.98
CA VAL A 32 -4.53 -3.61 0.92
C VAL A 32 -4.86 -2.18 1.34
N VAL A 33 -5.93 -1.59 0.79
CA VAL A 33 -6.32 -0.20 1.13
C VAL A 33 -6.83 -0.10 2.57
N LEU A 34 -7.56 -1.09 3.08
CA LEU A 34 -8.00 -1.13 4.49
C LEU A 34 -6.83 -1.23 5.47
N ARG A 35 -5.73 -1.88 5.07
CA ARG A 35 -4.50 -1.88 5.87
C ARG A 35 -3.83 -0.51 5.88
N TRP A 36 -3.88 0.22 4.77
CA TRP A 36 -3.39 1.60 4.76
C TRP A 36 -4.19 2.53 5.69
N THR A 37 -5.48 2.25 5.93
CA THR A 37 -6.27 2.99 6.93
C THR A 37 -6.03 2.53 8.36
N GLY A 38 -5.43 1.36 8.55
CA GLY A 38 -5.29 0.70 9.85
C GLY A 38 -6.56 0.01 10.35
N ASP A 39 -7.60 -0.10 9.52
CA ASP A 39 -8.83 -0.84 9.85
C ASP A 39 -8.72 -2.33 9.46
N GLY A 40 -7.58 -2.75 8.89
CA GLY A 40 -7.34 -4.12 8.45
C GLY A 40 -7.36 -5.13 9.59
N SER A 41 -7.87 -6.34 9.32
CA SER A 41 -8.04 -7.44 10.29
C SER A 41 -6.72 -8.07 10.77
N ALA A 42 -5.57 -7.42 10.54
CA ALA A 42 -4.27 -7.98 10.87
C ALA A 42 -4.09 -8.05 12.39
N CYS A 43 -3.89 -9.28 12.88
CA CYS A 43 -3.54 -9.71 14.25
C CYS A 43 -3.36 -8.59 15.28
N ALA A 44 -4.28 -8.55 16.25
CA ALA A 44 -4.26 -7.65 17.41
C ALA A 44 -2.91 -7.61 18.17
N ASP A 45 -2.05 -8.61 17.99
CA ASP A 45 -0.70 -8.67 18.58
C ASP A 45 0.27 -7.58 18.09
N GLY A 46 -0.01 -6.93 16.95
CA GLY A 46 0.85 -5.85 16.42
C GLY A 46 0.78 -4.53 17.20
N SER A 47 -0.33 -4.26 17.89
CA SER A 47 -0.60 -2.94 18.49
C SER A 47 0.44 -2.54 19.56
N LEU A 48 0.88 -3.49 20.39
CA LEU A 48 1.85 -3.20 21.45
C LEU A 48 3.26 -2.89 20.91
N ARG A 49 3.65 -3.53 19.81
CA ARG A 49 4.98 -3.29 19.19
C ARG A 49 5.05 -1.93 18.53
N ASN A 50 3.95 -1.48 17.92
CA ASN A 50 3.90 -0.20 17.22
C ASN A 50 4.06 1.00 18.16
N THR A 51 3.47 0.95 19.37
CA THR A 51 3.62 2.03 20.35
C THR A 51 5.08 2.21 20.76
N GLY A 52 5.84 1.12 20.95
CA GLY A 52 7.25 1.17 21.32
C GLY A 52 8.12 1.83 20.24
N GLN A 53 7.92 1.44 18.98
CA GLN A 53 8.67 2.01 17.85
C GLN A 53 8.38 3.50 17.66
N LEU A 54 7.12 3.90 17.80
CA LEU A 54 6.69 5.28 17.64
C LEU A 54 7.29 6.18 18.73
N VAL A 55 7.24 5.73 19.99
CA VAL A 55 7.83 6.46 21.12
C VAL A 55 9.35 6.55 20.98
N GLN A 56 10.02 5.46 20.58
CA GLN A 56 11.47 5.47 20.37
C GLN A 56 11.88 6.39 19.21
N GLY A 57 11.15 6.35 18.09
CA GLY A 57 11.36 7.23 16.95
C GLY A 57 11.12 8.70 17.31
N GLY A 58 10.02 8.98 18.03
CA GLY A 58 9.70 10.32 18.52
C GLY A 58 10.75 10.86 19.49
N ALA A 59 11.22 10.05 20.44
CA ALA A 59 12.28 10.44 21.36
C ALA A 59 13.61 10.73 20.63
N THR A 60 13.95 9.92 19.62
CA THR A 60 15.14 10.14 18.78
C THR A 60 15.03 11.46 18.02
N LEU A 61 13.86 11.74 17.43
CA LEU A 61 13.60 13.01 16.74
C LEU A 61 13.69 14.21 17.68
N VAL A 62 13.08 14.12 18.88
CA VAL A 62 13.14 15.18 19.90
C VAL A 62 14.58 15.46 20.32
N GLY A 63 15.41 14.42 20.48
CA GLY A 63 16.83 14.59 20.77
C GLY A 63 17.60 15.24 19.62
N GLN A 64 17.39 14.77 18.38
CA GLN A 64 18.05 15.30 17.18
C GLN A 64 17.70 16.76 16.89
N LEU A 65 16.43 17.13 17.04
CA LEU A 65 15.93 18.49 16.84
C LEU A 65 16.06 19.37 18.08
N GLN A 66 16.61 18.84 19.18
CA GLN A 66 16.75 19.52 20.47
C GLN A 66 15.43 20.14 20.97
N LEU A 67 14.32 19.41 20.81
CA LEU A 67 12.97 19.82 21.23
C LEU A 67 12.73 19.63 22.73
N GLN A 68 13.79 19.79 23.52
CA GLN A 68 13.76 19.88 24.98
C GLN A 68 13.89 21.35 25.38
N LEU A 69 13.48 21.70 26.60
CA LEU A 69 13.48 23.10 27.03
C LEU A 69 14.87 23.71 26.98
N GLU A 70 15.88 22.98 27.44
CA GLU A 70 17.28 23.39 27.44
C GLU A 70 17.79 23.59 26.01
N GLY A 71 17.45 22.68 25.10
CA GLY A 71 17.83 22.73 23.69
C GLY A 71 17.20 23.92 22.97
N LEU A 72 15.90 24.13 23.11
CA LEU A 72 15.21 25.29 22.53
C LEU A 72 15.71 26.61 23.12
N ALA A 73 15.91 26.68 24.43
CA ALA A 73 16.41 27.88 25.08
C ALA A 73 17.85 28.19 24.65
N SER A 74 18.72 27.18 24.51
CA SER A 74 20.07 27.38 24.00
C SER A 74 20.06 27.94 22.57
N ASN A 75 19.31 27.30 21.67
CA ASN A 75 19.20 27.77 20.28
C ASN A 75 18.58 29.18 20.23
N ALA A 76 17.51 29.44 20.98
CA ALA A 76 16.89 30.77 21.03
C ALA A 76 17.84 31.83 21.58
N ARG A 77 18.66 31.50 22.59
CA ARG A 77 19.69 32.38 23.13
C ARG A 77 20.70 32.76 22.04
N GLU A 78 21.18 31.82 21.22
CA GLU A 78 22.11 32.13 20.12
C GLU A 78 21.51 33.14 19.12
N PHE A 79 20.23 33.03 18.77
CA PHE A 79 19.56 34.01 17.90
C PHE A 79 19.40 35.39 18.55
N ILE A 80 19.13 35.42 19.87
CA ILE A 80 19.02 36.66 20.66
C ILE A 80 20.39 37.32 20.78
N GLU A 81 21.44 36.57 21.12
CA GLU A 81 22.83 37.05 21.21
C GLU A 81 23.37 37.54 19.87
N GLY A 82 22.94 36.93 18.77
CA GLY A 82 23.19 37.43 17.42
C GLY A 82 22.64 38.84 17.19
N GLN A 83 21.57 39.26 17.89
CA GLN A 83 21.09 40.65 17.81
C GLN A 83 22.01 41.65 18.52
N PHE A 84 22.85 41.19 19.45
CA PHE A 84 23.85 42.00 20.17
C PHE A 84 25.22 41.99 19.49
N GLY A 85 25.34 41.46 18.27
CA GLY A 85 26.61 41.33 17.55
C GLY A 85 27.39 40.05 17.87
N GLY A 86 26.78 39.08 18.56
CA GLY A 86 27.36 37.76 18.85
C GLY A 86 28.20 37.70 20.13
N ASP A 87 28.55 38.84 20.73
CA ASP A 87 29.19 38.91 22.05
C ASP A 87 28.34 39.77 23.01
N PRO A 88 27.49 39.14 23.85
CA PRO A 88 26.68 39.87 24.81
C PRO A 88 27.51 40.59 25.88
N GLN A 89 28.76 40.16 26.16
CA GLN A 89 29.64 40.83 27.13
C GLN A 89 30.20 42.13 26.55
N ALA A 90 30.74 42.11 25.33
CA ALA A 90 31.18 43.32 24.66
C ALA A 90 30.05 44.35 24.50
N PHE A 91 28.83 43.87 24.22
CA PHE A 91 27.65 44.73 24.14
C PHE A 91 27.30 45.39 25.49
N ILE A 92 27.29 44.64 26.60
CA ILE A 92 27.00 45.23 27.92
C ILE A 92 28.14 46.15 28.37
N ASP A 93 29.40 45.81 28.12
CA ASP A 93 30.55 46.66 28.46
C ASP A 93 30.47 48.02 27.74
N SER A 94 30.07 48.02 26.47
CA SER A 94 29.81 49.27 25.73
C SER A 94 28.71 50.10 26.37
N LEU A 95 27.62 49.49 26.86
CA LEU A 95 26.55 50.20 27.57
C LEU A 95 27.01 50.72 28.93
N LEU A 96 27.86 49.98 29.64
CA LEU A 96 28.42 50.37 30.94
C LEU A 96 29.35 51.58 30.83
N ASP A 97 30.06 51.72 29.71
CA ASP A 97 30.93 52.87 29.46
C ASP A 97 30.15 54.15 29.11
N GLU A 98 28.93 54.03 28.57
CA GLU A 98 28.06 55.15 28.23
C GLU A 98 27.22 55.68 29.41
N THR A 99 27.09 54.92 30.49
CA THR A 99 26.14 55.19 31.58
C THR A 99 26.83 55.55 32.89
N SER A 100 26.16 56.38 33.70
CA SER A 100 26.76 56.96 34.91
C SER A 100 26.41 56.23 36.20
N SER A 101 25.35 55.42 36.20
CA SER A 101 24.82 54.74 37.39
C SER A 101 24.21 53.37 37.11
N LEU A 102 24.23 52.47 38.09
CA LEU A 102 23.70 51.11 37.97
C LEU A 102 22.19 51.10 37.69
N ASP A 103 21.44 52.02 38.29
CA ASP A 103 20.00 52.15 38.07
C ASP A 103 19.67 52.56 36.62
N GLU A 104 20.49 53.44 36.03
CA GLU A 104 20.38 53.83 34.62
C GLU A 104 20.66 52.64 33.69
N ILE A 105 21.65 51.81 34.03
CA ILE A 105 21.97 50.58 33.29
C ILE A 105 20.80 49.59 33.36
N ILE A 106 20.26 49.32 34.55
CA ILE A 106 19.13 48.38 34.72
C ILE A 106 17.91 48.85 33.91
N ARG A 107 17.59 50.15 33.96
CA ARG A 107 16.51 50.73 33.15
C ARG A 107 16.78 50.62 31.65
N THR A 108 18.04 50.79 31.24
CA THR A 108 18.46 50.65 29.84
C THR A 108 18.32 49.20 29.38
N VAL A 109 18.78 48.24 30.18
CA VAL A 109 18.59 46.81 29.95
C VAL A 109 17.10 46.47 29.86
N ASP A 110 16.27 46.96 30.78
CA ASP A 110 14.83 46.73 30.73
C ASP A 110 14.19 47.32 29.47
N ARG A 111 14.66 48.50 29.01
CA ARG A 111 14.21 49.12 27.76
C ARG A 111 14.62 48.34 26.51
N ILE A 112 15.76 47.66 26.53
CA ILE A 112 16.20 46.76 25.44
C ILE A 112 15.20 45.61 25.26
N PHE A 113 14.63 45.12 26.35
CA PHE A 113 13.67 44.00 26.35
C PHE A 113 12.19 44.42 26.39
N ALA A 114 11.91 45.72 26.48
CA ALA A 114 10.56 46.25 26.56
C ALA A 114 9.93 46.41 25.16
N PRO A 115 8.59 46.28 25.05
CA PRO A 115 7.88 46.61 23.83
C PRO A 115 8.06 48.09 23.45
N PRO A 116 8.04 48.42 22.14
CA PRO A 116 7.87 49.79 21.68
C PRO A 116 6.59 50.41 22.27
N LYS A 117 6.58 51.72 22.53
CA LYS A 117 5.47 52.42 23.21
C LYS A 117 4.10 52.25 22.52
N ASP A 118 4.10 51.96 21.22
CA ASP A 118 2.90 51.88 20.38
C ASP A 118 2.49 50.45 20.02
N GLN A 119 3.17 49.41 20.55
CA GLN A 119 2.88 48.01 20.22
C GLN A 119 2.20 47.27 21.37
N GLU A 120 1.41 46.25 21.01
CA GLU A 120 0.75 45.36 21.97
C GLU A 120 1.74 44.68 22.91
N ALA A 121 1.24 44.26 24.07
CA ALA A 121 2.03 43.51 25.04
C ALA A 121 2.65 42.26 24.40
N GLY A 122 3.98 42.15 24.49
CA GLY A 122 4.73 41.06 23.87
C GLY A 122 6.17 41.02 24.37
N ALA A 123 6.92 40.03 23.88
CA ALA A 123 8.34 39.88 24.18
C ALA A 123 9.17 40.49 23.05
N PHE A 124 10.13 41.32 23.42
CA PHE A 124 10.94 42.11 22.48
C PHE A 124 12.42 42.02 22.85
N VAL A 125 13.28 42.16 21.84
CA VAL A 125 14.71 42.37 22.00
C VAL A 125 15.12 43.45 21.01
N LEU A 126 15.70 44.54 21.50
CA LEU A 126 16.11 45.70 20.69
C LEU A 126 14.96 46.20 19.79
N GLN A 127 13.76 46.36 20.37
CA GLN A 127 12.55 46.80 19.67
C GLN A 127 12.03 45.86 18.56
N ARG A 128 12.65 44.67 18.38
CA ARG A 128 12.18 43.66 17.44
C ARG A 128 11.34 42.61 18.18
N PRO A 129 10.18 42.20 17.64
CA PRO A 129 9.38 41.13 18.23
C PRO A 129 10.18 39.84 18.32
N LEU A 130 10.14 39.16 19.46
CA LEU A 130 10.89 37.93 19.72
C LEU A 130 10.59 36.84 18.69
N GLY A 131 9.31 36.68 18.31
CA GLY A 131 8.89 35.73 17.28
C GLY A 131 9.54 35.98 15.91
N ALA A 132 9.87 37.23 15.57
CA ALA A 132 10.57 37.56 14.33
C ALA A 132 12.07 37.21 14.38
N ILE A 133 12.66 37.17 15.58
CA ILE A 133 14.07 36.78 15.79
C ILE A 133 14.21 35.26 15.66
N VAL A 134 13.31 34.49 16.28
CA VAL A 134 13.37 33.02 16.28
C VAL A 134 12.58 32.35 15.13
N SER A 135 12.03 33.15 14.20
CA SER A 135 11.30 32.65 13.03
C SER A 135 12.09 31.64 12.18
N PRO A 136 13.38 31.86 11.84
CA PRO A 136 14.13 30.90 11.03
C PRO A 136 14.24 29.51 11.67
N LEU A 137 14.50 29.46 12.98
CA LEU A 137 14.53 28.21 13.74
C LEU A 137 13.16 27.53 13.73
N THR A 138 12.10 28.30 13.99
CA THR A 138 10.73 27.80 14.00
C THR A 138 10.34 27.20 12.66
N MET A 139 10.64 27.88 11.54
CA MET A 139 10.34 27.39 10.19
C MET A 139 11.07 26.07 9.88
N LYS A 140 12.34 25.96 10.26
CA LYS A 140 13.11 24.72 10.11
C LYS A 140 12.48 23.56 10.88
N LEU A 141 12.20 23.78 12.18
CA LEU A 141 11.60 22.76 13.04
C LEU A 141 10.21 22.34 12.55
N THR A 142 9.38 23.28 12.11
CA THR A 142 8.07 22.97 11.49
C THR A 142 8.23 22.06 10.29
N GLY A 143 9.15 22.38 9.38
CA GLY A 143 9.40 21.58 8.17
C GLY A 143 9.87 20.16 8.50
N ASP A 144 10.78 20.03 9.46
CA ASP A 144 11.32 18.72 9.86
C ASP A 144 10.29 17.86 10.59
N LEU A 145 9.49 18.43 11.50
CA LEU A 145 8.38 17.74 12.16
C LEU A 145 7.30 17.29 11.15
N SER A 146 6.91 18.19 10.24
CA SER A 146 5.90 17.88 9.22
C SER A 146 6.36 16.76 8.30
N ARG A 147 7.62 16.83 7.84
CA ARG A 147 8.22 15.78 7.01
C ARG A 147 8.24 14.45 7.76
N TRP A 148 8.67 14.45 9.02
CA TRP A 148 8.73 13.22 9.80
C TRP A 148 7.36 12.57 9.99
N VAL A 149 6.33 13.33 10.36
CA VAL A 149 4.95 12.80 10.49
C VAL A 149 4.41 12.30 9.16
N LEU A 150 4.60 13.04 8.06
CA LEU A 150 4.10 12.63 6.76
C LEU A 150 4.84 11.42 6.19
N GLN A 151 6.14 11.26 6.49
CA GLN A 151 6.93 10.09 6.11
C GLN A 151 6.38 8.79 6.71
N LYS A 152 5.68 8.86 7.86
CA LYS A 152 5.00 7.70 8.47
C LYS A 152 3.89 7.13 7.59
N LEU A 153 3.29 7.93 6.71
CA LEU A 153 2.30 7.46 5.74
C LEU A 153 2.94 6.55 4.68
N ASP A 154 4.23 6.74 4.40
CA ASP A 154 4.98 5.99 3.40
C ASP A 154 5.58 4.70 3.97
N ASP A 155 5.72 4.60 5.30
CA ASP A 155 6.14 3.37 5.97
C ASP A 155 4.99 2.35 5.96
N ARG A 156 5.25 1.17 5.37
CA ARG A 156 4.28 0.07 5.23
C ARG A 156 3.75 -0.45 6.56
N GLN A 157 4.54 -0.39 7.63
CA GLN A 157 4.15 -0.94 8.94
C GLN A 157 3.33 0.05 9.77
N GLU A 158 3.53 1.34 9.54
CA GLU A 158 2.94 2.43 10.33
C GLU A 158 1.73 3.06 9.63
N ARG A 159 1.85 3.43 8.35
CA ARG A 159 0.79 4.03 7.51
C ARG A 159 -0.01 5.13 8.26
N LEU A 160 -1.33 5.18 8.06
CA LEU A 160 -2.20 6.21 8.63
C LEU A 160 -2.19 6.20 10.16
N THR A 161 -2.26 5.03 10.78
CA THR A 161 -2.32 4.90 12.24
C THR A 161 -1.04 5.36 12.90
N GLY A 162 0.11 5.03 12.32
CA GLY A 162 1.40 5.51 12.80
C GLY A 162 1.57 7.02 12.63
N ALA A 163 1.13 7.60 11.50
CA ALA A 163 1.14 9.05 11.32
C ALA A 163 0.24 9.77 12.33
N GLN A 164 -0.96 9.23 12.60
CA GLN A 164 -1.88 9.77 13.61
C GLN A 164 -1.30 9.66 15.02
N GLY A 165 -0.72 8.51 15.37
CA GLY A 165 -0.04 8.31 16.65
C GLY A 165 1.15 9.24 16.82
N ALA A 166 1.93 9.46 15.76
CA ALA A 166 3.11 10.30 15.75
C ALA A 166 2.74 11.77 15.97
N ALA A 167 1.70 12.23 15.27
CA ALA A 167 1.15 13.57 15.46
C ALA A 167 0.59 13.75 16.88
N GLY A 168 -0.19 12.79 17.40
CA GLY A 168 -0.73 12.83 18.76
C GLY A 168 0.37 12.91 19.82
N TRP A 169 1.37 12.04 19.73
CA TRP A 169 2.50 12.02 20.65
C TRP A 169 3.28 13.35 20.64
N LEU A 170 3.54 13.92 19.46
CA LEU A 170 4.22 15.22 19.34
C LEU A 170 3.37 16.37 19.89
N VAL A 171 2.05 16.34 19.73
CA VAL A 171 1.14 17.34 20.32
C VAL A 171 1.23 17.29 21.85
N ASP A 172 1.19 16.09 22.43
CA ASP A 172 1.29 15.92 23.88
C ASP A 172 2.65 16.41 24.41
N HIS A 173 3.75 16.03 23.74
CA HIS A 173 5.10 16.48 24.09
C HIS A 173 5.24 18.00 24.04
N LEU A 174 4.84 18.63 22.93
CA LEU A 174 4.97 20.08 22.76
C LEU A 174 4.04 20.86 23.70
N THR A 175 2.90 20.29 24.10
CA THR A 175 2.01 20.89 25.10
C THR A 175 2.66 20.89 26.49
N GLY A 176 3.30 19.78 26.88
CA GLY A 176 4.11 19.71 28.09
C GLY A 176 5.25 20.72 28.07
N LEU A 177 5.99 20.78 26.96
CA LEU A 177 7.09 21.71 26.75
C LEU A 177 6.68 23.18 26.84
N GLU A 178 5.54 23.57 26.24
CA GLU A 178 5.01 24.94 26.33
C GLU A 178 4.69 25.31 27.79
N SER A 179 4.07 24.39 28.53
CA SER A 179 3.71 24.59 29.94
C SER A 179 4.96 24.77 30.81
N ASP A 180 5.95 23.90 30.63
CA ASP A 180 7.21 23.95 31.37
C ASP A 180 8.01 25.22 31.05
N ALA A 181 8.10 25.60 29.77
CA ALA A 181 8.74 26.84 29.34
C ALA A 181 8.04 28.07 29.94
N SER A 182 6.71 28.11 29.92
CA SER A 182 5.93 29.21 30.48
C SER A 182 6.13 29.33 31.99
N ARG A 183 6.15 28.20 32.72
CA ARG A 183 6.41 28.16 34.17
C ARG A 183 7.82 28.66 34.49
N LEU A 184 8.83 28.21 33.75
CA LEU A 184 10.22 28.64 33.94
C LEU A 184 10.41 30.13 33.63
N ALA A 185 9.80 30.63 32.54
CA ALA A 185 9.85 32.05 32.19
C ALA A 185 9.25 32.94 33.28
N GLN A 186 8.13 32.52 33.89
CA GLN A 186 7.51 33.22 35.02
C GLN A 186 8.41 33.19 36.26
N ALA A 187 9.03 32.06 36.56
CA ALA A 187 9.96 31.93 37.69
C ALA A 187 11.18 32.84 37.53
N LEU A 188 11.82 32.85 36.34
CA LEU A 188 12.92 33.76 36.01
C LEU A 188 12.48 35.22 36.09
N GLY A 189 11.28 35.55 35.61
CA GLY A 189 10.72 36.90 35.73
C GLY A 189 10.57 37.38 37.17
N LYS A 190 10.14 36.50 38.09
CA LYS A 190 10.07 36.81 39.52
C LYS A 190 11.46 37.03 40.13
N GLN A 191 12.45 36.20 39.75
CA GLN A 191 13.83 36.35 40.21
C GLN A 191 14.46 37.66 39.72
N ILE A 192 14.22 38.02 38.46
CA ILE A 192 14.66 39.28 37.86
C ILE A 192 14.05 40.47 38.59
N ALA A 193 12.74 40.43 38.87
CA ALA A 193 12.06 41.49 39.61
C ALA A 193 12.63 41.66 41.03
N ALA A 194 12.87 40.55 41.74
CA ALA A 194 13.49 40.57 43.06
C ALA A 194 14.93 41.12 43.02
N ALA A 195 15.72 40.73 42.01
CA ALA A 195 17.08 41.24 41.81
C ALA A 195 17.10 42.75 41.53
N ALA A 196 16.14 43.24 40.74
CA ALA A 196 15.98 44.68 40.48
C ALA A 196 15.57 45.45 41.76
N GLU A 197 14.66 44.90 42.57
CA GLU A 197 14.21 45.52 43.82
C GLU A 197 15.30 45.52 44.91
N GLN A 198 16.05 44.44 45.05
CA GLN A 198 17.15 44.38 46.01
C GLN A 198 18.21 45.46 45.71
N ARG A 199 18.41 45.77 44.42
CA ARG A 199 19.35 46.82 44.00
C ARG A 199 18.81 48.20 44.25
N SER A 200 17.55 48.48 43.95
CA SER A 200 16.96 49.81 44.19
C SER A 200 16.96 50.22 45.66
N ARG A 201 17.01 49.25 46.59
CA ARG A 201 17.16 49.49 48.03
C ARG A 201 18.61 49.74 48.48
N GLY A 202 19.60 49.27 47.72
CA GLY A 202 21.02 49.35 48.05
C GLY A 202 21.75 50.53 47.42
N THR A 203 21.10 51.32 46.56
CA THR A 203 21.76 52.36 45.78
C THR A 203 22.20 53.54 46.66
N HIS A 204 23.48 53.56 47.01
CA HIS A 204 24.17 54.77 47.48
C HIS A 204 24.72 55.53 46.28
N ALA A 205 24.53 56.86 46.25
CA ALA A 205 24.97 57.72 45.15
C ALA A 205 26.51 57.83 45.09
N ALA A 206 27.16 56.81 44.53
CA ALA A 206 28.58 56.84 44.19
C ALA A 206 28.75 57.43 42.79
N ALA A 207 29.75 58.32 42.62
CA ALA A 207 30.00 59.03 41.36
C ALA A 207 30.66 58.16 40.27
N ARG A 208 31.08 56.93 40.59
CA ARG A 208 31.69 55.98 39.65
C ARG A 208 31.18 54.57 39.93
N LEU A 209 30.84 53.86 38.86
CA LEU A 209 30.49 52.44 38.90
C LEU A 209 31.68 51.64 39.45
N SER A 210 31.45 50.86 40.50
CA SER A 210 32.44 49.91 40.98
C SER A 210 32.51 48.70 40.04
N GLU A 211 33.62 47.95 40.10
CA GLU A 211 33.74 46.68 39.36
C GLU A 211 32.64 45.68 39.73
N ASN A 212 32.18 45.71 41.00
CA ASN A 212 31.07 44.90 41.46
C ASN A 212 29.75 45.31 40.78
N ASP A 213 29.50 46.61 40.56
CA ASP A 213 28.30 47.08 39.87
C ASP A 213 28.29 46.62 38.41
N ARG A 214 29.45 46.67 37.74
CA ARG A 214 29.63 46.16 36.37
C ARG A 214 29.32 44.67 36.28
N GLN A 215 29.89 43.87 37.18
CA GLN A 215 29.62 42.43 37.23
C GLN A 215 28.15 42.12 37.52
N GLN A 216 27.50 42.88 38.40
CA GLN A 216 26.08 42.74 38.70
C GLN A 216 25.19 43.11 37.50
N ALA A 217 25.52 44.17 36.76
CA ALA A 217 24.82 44.55 35.54
C ALA A 217 24.93 43.45 34.48
N ALA A 218 26.13 42.91 34.27
CA ALA A 218 26.36 41.79 33.35
C ALA A 218 25.54 40.54 33.73
N VAL A 219 25.48 40.20 35.01
CA VAL A 219 24.64 39.08 35.51
C VAL A 219 23.16 39.35 35.24
N TYR A 220 22.68 40.56 35.47
CA TYR A 220 21.28 40.92 35.23
C TYR A 220 20.91 40.88 33.75
N PHE A 221 21.78 41.42 32.89
CA PHE A 221 21.62 41.35 31.45
C PHE A 221 21.52 39.88 31.00
N ARG A 222 22.42 39.02 31.48
CA ARG A 222 22.37 37.58 31.21
C ARG A 222 21.06 36.94 31.69
N MET A 223 20.60 37.25 32.90
CA MET A 223 19.31 36.76 33.40
C MET A 223 18.14 37.18 32.50
N ARG A 224 18.14 38.42 32.00
CA ARG A 224 17.12 38.90 31.05
C ARG A 224 17.20 38.17 29.72
N THR A 225 18.40 37.97 29.17
CA THR A 225 18.61 37.18 27.95
C THR A 225 18.10 35.74 28.13
N ASP A 226 18.41 35.11 29.27
CA ASP A 226 17.95 33.77 29.61
C ASP A 226 16.42 33.71 29.74
N GLN A 227 15.80 34.71 30.39
CA GLN A 227 14.36 34.83 30.45
C GLN A 227 13.75 34.91 29.06
N GLN A 228 14.28 35.75 28.17
CA GLN A 228 13.78 35.88 26.81
C GLN A 228 13.98 34.62 25.98
N ALA A 229 15.08 33.90 26.16
CA ALA A 229 15.30 32.61 25.49
C ALA A 229 14.25 31.55 25.91
N VAL A 230 13.88 31.52 27.19
CA VAL A 230 12.80 30.64 27.69
C VAL A 230 11.42 31.10 27.16
N VAL A 231 11.15 32.41 27.14
CA VAL A 231 9.92 32.95 26.53
C VAL A 231 9.83 32.60 25.03
N ALA A 232 10.95 32.69 24.31
CA ALA A 232 11.03 32.30 22.91
C ALA A 232 10.74 30.81 22.73
N SER A 233 11.26 29.96 23.62
CA SER A 233 10.99 28.51 23.61
C SER A 233 9.49 28.21 23.72
N ALA A 234 8.76 28.92 24.60
CA ALA A 234 7.31 28.81 24.69
C ALA A 234 6.60 29.28 23.41
N GLN A 235 7.06 30.38 22.78
CA GLN A 235 6.51 30.86 21.50
C GLN A 235 6.76 29.87 20.36
N ILE A 236 7.96 29.30 20.27
CA ILE A 236 8.33 28.26 19.29
C ILE A 236 7.42 27.04 19.50
N ALA A 237 7.32 26.50 20.72
CA ALA A 237 6.48 25.33 21.02
C ALA A 237 5.02 25.57 20.63
N ARG A 238 4.46 26.74 20.97
CA ARG A 238 3.10 27.13 20.57
C ARG A 238 2.91 27.20 19.05
N ARG A 239 3.90 27.72 18.32
CA ARG A 239 3.83 27.77 16.86
C ARG A 239 3.91 26.36 16.26
N LEU A 240 4.82 25.52 16.74
CA LEU A 240 4.95 24.12 16.32
C LEU A 240 3.65 23.34 16.59
N LEU A 241 2.99 23.57 17.74
CA LEU A 241 1.67 23.00 18.04
C LEU A 241 0.61 23.41 17.03
N ALA A 242 0.56 24.69 16.65
CA ALA A 242 -0.40 25.17 15.66
C ALA A 242 -0.18 24.50 14.29
N GLU A 243 1.06 24.40 13.84
CA GLU A 243 1.42 23.72 12.59
C GLU A 243 1.13 22.22 12.63
N LEU A 244 1.43 21.56 13.75
CA LEU A 244 1.16 20.13 13.92
C LEU A 244 -0.34 19.81 13.92
N LYS A 245 -1.19 20.73 14.39
CA LYS A 245 -2.66 20.62 14.23
C LYS A 245 -3.09 20.71 12.77
N LEU A 246 -2.42 21.54 11.96
CA LEU A 246 -2.66 21.57 10.51
C LEU A 246 -2.24 20.25 9.88
N VAL A 247 -1.04 19.73 10.19
CA VAL A 247 -0.57 18.41 9.72
C VAL A 247 -1.54 17.30 10.13
N SER A 248 -2.03 17.31 11.38
CA SER A 248 -3.03 16.34 11.87
C SER A 248 -4.33 16.41 11.06
N THR A 249 -4.76 17.61 10.67
CA THR A 249 -5.93 17.81 9.81
C THR A 249 -5.68 17.22 8.42
N THR A 250 -4.51 17.43 7.84
CA THR A 250 -4.09 16.84 6.57
C THR A 250 -4.03 15.30 6.64
N VAL A 251 -3.51 14.72 7.72
CA VAL A 251 -3.50 13.27 7.95
C VAL A 251 -4.93 12.72 8.07
N ALA A 252 -5.82 13.44 8.76
CA ALA A 252 -7.23 13.05 8.85
C ALA A 252 -7.94 13.12 7.48
N GLU A 253 -7.67 14.14 6.67
CA GLU A 253 -8.17 14.27 5.31
C GLU A 253 -7.67 13.13 4.41
N PHE A 254 -6.37 12.84 4.45
CA PHE A 254 -5.78 11.67 3.78
C PHE A 254 -6.47 10.36 4.19
N GLY A 255 -6.76 10.19 5.49
CA GLY A 255 -7.53 9.04 5.99
C GLY A 255 -8.94 8.96 5.41
N ARG A 256 -9.64 10.09 5.23
CA ARG A 256 -10.95 10.11 4.54
C ARG A 256 -10.81 9.69 3.07
N HIS A 257 -9.77 10.14 2.39
CA HIS A 257 -9.50 9.73 1.00
C HIS A 257 -9.23 8.24 0.88
N LEU A 258 -8.43 7.65 1.78
CA LEU A 258 -8.20 6.20 1.80
C LEU A 258 -9.51 5.41 2.04
N LYS A 259 -10.36 5.87 2.96
CA LYS A 259 -11.68 5.25 3.20
C LYS A 259 -12.57 5.33 1.97
N HIS A 260 -12.62 6.48 1.30
CA HIS A 260 -13.35 6.63 0.05
C HIS A 260 -12.81 5.70 -1.05
N LEU A 261 -11.47 5.54 -1.15
CA LEU A 261 -10.86 4.61 -2.09
C LEU A 261 -11.27 3.16 -1.81
N ALA A 262 -11.22 2.73 -0.55
CA ALA A 262 -11.66 1.39 -0.15
C ALA A 262 -13.15 1.14 -0.46
N LEU A 263 -13.99 2.17 -0.40
CA LEU A 263 -15.41 2.10 -0.77
C LEU A 263 -15.64 2.10 -2.28
N SER A 264 -14.75 2.71 -3.05
CA SER A 264 -14.84 2.75 -4.52
C SER A 264 -14.39 1.47 -5.21
N LEU A 265 -13.61 0.63 -4.51
CA LEU A 265 -13.22 -0.69 -5.01
C LEU A 265 -14.43 -1.63 -5.04
N PRO A 266 -14.53 -2.54 -6.03
CA PRO A 266 -15.66 -3.45 -6.13
C PRO A 266 -15.84 -4.23 -4.82
N GLN A 267 -17.07 -4.25 -4.31
CA GLN A 267 -17.40 -5.10 -3.18
C GLN A 267 -17.50 -6.54 -3.69
N PRO A 268 -16.86 -7.51 -3.03
CA PRO A 268 -17.06 -8.91 -3.39
C PRO A 268 -18.52 -9.25 -3.05
N ASP A 269 -19.36 -9.36 -4.08
CA ASP A 269 -20.71 -9.90 -3.94
C ASP A 269 -20.60 -11.27 -3.28
N GLY A 270 -21.42 -11.50 -2.24
CA GLY A 270 -21.31 -12.62 -1.31
C GLY A 270 -20.83 -13.90 -1.99
N ALA A 271 -19.52 -14.18 -1.86
CA ALA A 271 -18.92 -15.32 -2.52
C ALA A 271 -19.65 -16.58 -2.06
N SER A 272 -19.99 -17.45 -3.01
CA SER A 272 -20.60 -18.74 -2.67
C SER A 272 -19.72 -19.42 -1.62
N ALA A 273 -20.32 -19.89 -0.53
CA ALA A 273 -19.59 -20.60 0.54
C ALA A 273 -18.81 -21.82 0.01
N ASN A 274 -19.18 -22.31 -1.18
CA ASN A 274 -18.56 -23.44 -1.86
C ASN A 274 -17.39 -23.06 -2.79
N ASP A 275 -17.08 -21.77 -2.95
CA ASP A 275 -15.97 -21.33 -3.79
C ASP A 275 -14.61 -21.63 -3.12
N SER A 276 -13.94 -22.67 -3.63
CA SER A 276 -12.62 -23.09 -3.16
C SER A 276 -11.56 -22.01 -3.28
N LEU A 277 -11.61 -21.17 -4.32
CA LEU A 277 -10.64 -20.09 -4.51
C LEU A 277 -10.84 -19.01 -3.44
N ALA A 278 -12.10 -18.63 -3.18
CA ALA A 278 -12.42 -17.64 -2.16
C ALA A 278 -11.99 -18.08 -0.75
N ARG A 279 -12.11 -19.38 -0.42
CA ARG A 279 -11.61 -19.95 0.85
C ARG A 279 -10.10 -19.91 0.96
N ALA A 280 -9.39 -20.40 -0.05
CA ALA A 280 -7.92 -20.38 -0.09
C ALA A 280 -7.38 -18.94 0.02
N ALA A 281 -8.01 -18.00 -0.68
CA ALA A 281 -7.68 -16.59 -0.59
C ALA A 281 -7.95 -16.02 0.81
N GLN A 282 -9.05 -16.42 1.47
CA GLN A 282 -9.38 -15.94 2.82
C GLN A 282 -8.36 -16.40 3.88
N GLU A 283 -7.90 -17.65 3.80
CA GLU A 283 -6.91 -18.19 4.73
C GLU A 283 -5.55 -17.48 4.62
N GLN A 284 -5.19 -17.06 3.41
CA GLN A 284 -3.91 -16.40 3.12
C GLN A 284 -4.03 -14.89 2.91
N LEU A 285 -5.24 -14.34 3.12
CA LEU A 285 -5.56 -12.95 2.83
C LEU A 285 -4.51 -11.98 3.41
N PRO A 286 -4.03 -12.18 4.66
CA PRO A 286 -3.05 -11.29 5.23
C PRO A 286 -1.69 -11.28 4.53
N ALA A 287 -1.18 -12.45 4.15
CA ALA A 287 0.14 -12.58 3.53
C ALA A 287 0.09 -12.10 2.07
N LEU A 288 -0.99 -12.41 1.36
CA LEU A 288 -1.18 -12.01 -0.03
C LEU A 288 -1.35 -10.49 -0.17
N ALA A 289 -2.15 -9.88 0.71
CA ALA A 289 -2.30 -8.43 0.73
C ALA A 289 -0.96 -7.73 1.03
N ASP A 290 -0.15 -8.28 1.94
CA ASP A 290 1.18 -7.72 2.22
C ASP A 290 2.12 -7.81 1.01
N ALA A 291 2.15 -8.94 0.31
CA ALA A 291 2.95 -9.09 -0.91
C ALA A 291 2.50 -8.15 -2.04
N ILE A 292 1.19 -7.92 -2.19
CA ILE A 292 0.65 -6.95 -3.15
C ILE A 292 1.04 -5.52 -2.76
N ASP A 293 0.91 -5.15 -1.48
CA ASP A 293 1.33 -3.84 -0.96
C ASP A 293 2.81 -3.61 -1.22
N GLU A 294 3.68 -4.59 -0.95
CA GLU A 294 5.11 -4.50 -1.23
C GLU A 294 5.40 -4.18 -2.69
N HIS A 295 4.75 -4.91 -3.58
CA HIS A 295 4.97 -4.77 -5.01
C HIS A 295 4.49 -3.40 -5.51
N VAL A 296 3.28 -2.99 -5.12
CA VAL A 296 2.72 -1.68 -5.49
C VAL A 296 3.54 -0.54 -4.87
N GLN A 297 4.04 -0.72 -3.65
CA GLN A 297 4.89 0.25 -2.97
C GLN A 297 6.19 0.48 -3.74
N LYS A 298 6.85 -0.61 -4.14
CA LYS A 298 8.14 -0.57 -4.83
C LYS A 298 8.02 -0.07 -6.26
N GLU A 299 7.10 -0.63 -7.05
CA GLU A 299 7.01 -0.37 -8.48
C GLU A 299 6.30 0.96 -8.80
N TYR A 300 5.41 1.43 -7.92
CA TYR A 300 4.54 2.57 -8.23
C TYR A 300 4.60 3.72 -7.20
N ILE A 301 4.38 3.42 -5.92
CA ILE A 301 4.21 4.47 -4.90
C ILE A 301 5.52 5.22 -4.63
N THR A 302 6.62 4.48 -4.43
CA THR A 302 7.93 5.08 -4.11
C THR A 302 8.45 5.94 -5.27
N PRO A 303 8.43 5.50 -6.54
CA PRO A 303 8.78 6.35 -7.68
C PRO A 303 7.89 7.60 -7.84
N SER A 304 6.65 7.54 -7.36
CA SER A 304 5.68 8.65 -7.40
C SER A 304 5.83 9.65 -6.24
N GLY A 305 6.87 9.51 -5.41
CA GLY A 305 7.14 10.41 -4.28
C GLY A 305 6.40 10.04 -2.99
N GLY A 306 5.93 8.80 -2.85
CA GLY A 306 5.26 8.30 -1.65
C GLY A 306 3.75 8.12 -1.79
N LEU A 307 3.15 7.43 -0.82
CA LEU A 307 1.73 7.15 -0.74
C LEU A 307 0.95 8.45 -0.56
N PHE A 308 1.44 9.36 0.29
CA PHE A 308 0.78 10.64 0.50
C PHE A 308 0.65 11.44 -0.80
N GLN A 309 1.74 11.59 -1.56
CA GLN A 309 1.74 12.30 -2.84
C GLN A 309 0.88 11.58 -3.90
N THR A 310 0.90 10.24 -3.91
CA THR A 310 0.11 9.43 -4.84
C THR A 310 -1.40 9.61 -4.64
N ILE A 311 -1.86 9.67 -3.39
CA ILE A 311 -3.29 9.80 -3.05
C ILE A 311 -3.76 11.25 -3.10
N MET A 312 -3.05 12.17 -2.44
CA MET A 312 -3.45 13.58 -2.35
C MET A 312 -3.13 14.38 -3.62
N GLY A 313 -2.21 13.89 -4.45
CA GLY A 313 -1.80 14.55 -5.67
C GLY A 313 -2.76 14.32 -6.85
N ASN A 314 -2.18 14.19 -8.04
CA ASN A 314 -2.90 14.15 -9.30
C ASN A 314 -3.88 12.96 -9.38
N SER A 315 -5.14 13.22 -9.72
CA SER A 315 -6.19 12.21 -9.89
C SER A 315 -5.79 11.12 -10.90
N ARG A 316 -5.01 11.47 -11.92
CA ARG A 316 -4.46 10.52 -12.90
C ARG A 316 -3.48 9.53 -12.27
N VAL A 317 -2.56 10.02 -11.44
CA VAL A 317 -1.56 9.18 -10.73
C VAL A 317 -2.28 8.23 -9.77
N ARG A 318 -3.32 8.71 -9.10
CA ARG A 318 -4.18 7.89 -8.25
C ARG A 318 -4.91 6.79 -9.03
N ALA A 319 -5.51 7.13 -10.17
CA ALA A 319 -6.21 6.15 -11.02
C ALA A 319 -5.26 5.07 -11.56
N GLN A 320 -4.06 5.47 -11.98
CA GLN A 320 -3.00 4.55 -12.41
C GLN A 320 -2.54 3.62 -11.28
N MET A 321 -2.39 4.13 -10.06
CA MET A 321 -2.09 3.30 -8.88
C MET A 321 -3.17 2.23 -8.64
N LEU A 322 -4.45 2.61 -8.71
CA LEU A 322 -5.56 1.66 -8.51
C LEU A 322 -5.63 0.61 -9.61
N ALA A 323 -5.36 0.99 -10.85
CA ALA A 323 -5.25 0.06 -11.96
C ALA A 323 -4.10 -0.94 -11.72
N GLU A 324 -2.96 -0.45 -11.23
CA GLU A 324 -1.81 -1.30 -10.88
C GLU A 324 -2.14 -2.27 -9.74
N LEU A 325 -2.75 -1.76 -8.66
CA LEU A 325 -3.21 -2.56 -7.53
C LEU A 325 -4.15 -3.68 -7.99
N THR A 326 -5.15 -3.35 -8.82
CA THR A 326 -6.11 -4.31 -9.36
C THR A 326 -5.42 -5.35 -10.25
N ARG A 327 -4.49 -4.92 -11.10
CA ARG A 327 -3.71 -5.80 -11.97
C ARG A 327 -2.88 -6.80 -11.17
N GLN A 328 -2.22 -6.35 -10.12
CA GLN A 328 -1.41 -7.23 -9.25
C GLN A 328 -2.28 -8.17 -8.43
N ALA A 329 -3.38 -7.68 -7.86
CA ALA A 329 -4.33 -8.51 -7.14
C ALA A 329 -4.92 -9.61 -8.03
N ARG A 330 -5.25 -9.29 -9.29
CA ARG A 330 -5.71 -10.27 -10.28
C ARG A 330 -4.66 -11.32 -10.61
N ARG A 331 -3.40 -10.92 -10.83
CA ARG A 331 -2.29 -11.87 -11.05
C ARG A 331 -2.13 -12.83 -9.87
N VAL A 332 -2.21 -12.32 -8.64
CA VAL A 332 -2.14 -13.15 -7.43
C VAL A 332 -3.35 -14.10 -7.34
N ALA A 333 -4.57 -13.64 -7.65
CA ALA A 333 -5.76 -14.47 -7.69
C ALA A 333 -5.65 -15.59 -8.77
N GLU A 334 -5.14 -15.27 -9.95
CA GLU A 334 -4.86 -16.24 -11.02
C GLU A 334 -3.83 -17.28 -10.58
N GLN A 335 -2.77 -16.87 -9.87
CA GLN A 335 -1.78 -17.80 -9.30
C GLN A 335 -2.41 -18.72 -8.24
N LEU A 336 -3.25 -18.18 -7.35
CA LEU A 336 -3.98 -19.00 -6.38
C LEU A 336 -4.90 -20.01 -7.06
N ALA A 337 -5.54 -19.65 -8.18
CA ALA A 337 -6.38 -20.55 -8.96
C ALA A 337 -5.59 -21.72 -9.55
N THR A 338 -4.27 -21.59 -9.72
CA THR A 338 -3.41 -22.68 -10.19
C THR A 338 -2.98 -23.67 -9.10
N ARG A 339 -3.34 -23.43 -7.83
CA ARG A 339 -2.93 -24.30 -6.72
C ARG A 339 -3.64 -25.66 -6.78
N PRO A 340 -2.98 -26.75 -6.35
CA PRO A 340 -3.53 -28.09 -6.39
C PRO A 340 -4.93 -28.20 -5.77
N GLU A 341 -5.15 -27.60 -4.60
CA GLU A 341 -6.42 -27.67 -3.86
C GLU A 341 -7.60 -27.06 -4.62
N VAL A 342 -7.37 -25.94 -5.32
CA VAL A 342 -8.39 -25.26 -6.15
C VAL A 342 -8.65 -26.07 -7.42
N VAL A 343 -7.59 -26.52 -8.09
CA VAL A 343 -7.69 -27.37 -9.29
C VAL A 343 -8.43 -28.68 -8.99
N GLN A 344 -8.14 -29.35 -7.87
CA GLN A 344 -8.86 -30.56 -7.45
C GLN A 344 -10.34 -30.29 -7.20
N SER A 345 -10.66 -29.17 -6.55
CA SER A 345 -12.05 -28.75 -6.33
C SER A 345 -12.79 -28.53 -7.65
N ALA A 346 -12.11 -28.01 -8.68
CA ALA A 346 -12.68 -27.85 -10.02
C ALA A 346 -12.99 -29.19 -10.71
N PHE A 347 -12.21 -30.25 -10.46
CA PHE A 347 -12.53 -31.60 -10.94
C PHE A 347 -13.79 -32.16 -10.27
N VAL A 348 -13.92 -31.97 -8.96
CA VAL A 348 -15.06 -32.45 -8.18
C VAL A 348 -16.34 -31.68 -8.54
N GLY A 349 -16.27 -30.35 -8.63
CA GLY A 349 -17.44 -29.49 -8.90
C GLY A 349 -17.98 -29.57 -10.32
N ASN A 350 -17.22 -30.12 -11.28
CA ASN A 350 -17.66 -30.35 -12.65
C ASN A 350 -18.18 -31.78 -12.88
N ASP A 351 -18.47 -32.52 -11.81
CA ASP A 351 -18.97 -33.91 -11.82
C ASP A 351 -18.09 -34.89 -12.64
N LEU A 352 -16.80 -34.58 -12.82
CA LEU A 352 -15.88 -35.43 -13.58
C LEU A 352 -15.49 -36.70 -12.82
N ILE A 353 -15.68 -36.68 -11.51
CA ILE A 353 -15.42 -37.81 -10.63
C ILE A 353 -16.77 -38.25 -10.11
N ALA A 354 -17.33 -39.29 -10.71
CA ALA A 354 -18.56 -39.91 -10.24
C ALA A 354 -18.37 -40.31 -8.77
N SER A 355 -19.17 -39.73 -7.89
CA SER A 355 -19.10 -39.95 -6.45
C SER A 355 -19.71 -41.29 -6.05
N GLY A 356 -19.30 -42.40 -6.69
CA GLY A 356 -19.54 -43.78 -6.26
C GLY A 356 -20.99 -44.22 -5.97
N GLY A 357 -21.98 -43.36 -6.21
CA GLY A 357 -23.39 -43.59 -5.92
C GLY A 357 -24.02 -44.34 -7.08
N ALA A 358 -24.29 -45.63 -6.87
CA ALA A 358 -24.90 -46.54 -7.84
C ALA A 358 -26.39 -46.24 -8.10
N SER A 359 -26.73 -45.01 -8.48
CA SER A 359 -28.04 -44.68 -9.05
C SER A 359 -27.99 -44.87 -10.56
N ASP A 360 -28.74 -45.88 -11.00
CA ASP A 360 -28.77 -46.53 -12.32
C ASP A 360 -29.32 -45.65 -13.48
N SER A 361 -29.08 -44.33 -13.46
CA SER A 361 -29.76 -43.39 -14.35
C SER A 361 -28.89 -42.35 -15.07
N ASP A 362 -27.56 -42.40 -15.00
CA ASP A 362 -26.71 -41.30 -15.51
C ASP A 362 -25.70 -41.69 -16.60
N GLU A 363 -26.16 -41.58 -17.84
CA GLU A 363 -25.36 -41.63 -19.07
C GLU A 363 -24.61 -40.29 -19.35
N LYS A 364 -24.54 -39.35 -18.39
CA LYS A 364 -24.37 -37.92 -18.74
C LYS A 364 -23.10 -37.17 -18.36
N ASN A 365 -22.17 -37.65 -17.54
CA ASN A 365 -21.08 -36.77 -17.05
C ASN A 365 -19.64 -37.30 -17.08
N TYR A 366 -19.35 -38.40 -17.80
CA TYR A 366 -17.96 -38.66 -18.17
C TYR A 366 -17.47 -37.54 -19.10
N VAL A 367 -16.19 -37.14 -19.02
CA VAL A 367 -15.55 -36.37 -20.10
C VAL A 367 -15.91 -37.10 -21.38
N ALA A 368 -16.70 -36.47 -22.24
CA ALA A 368 -17.39 -37.17 -23.30
C ALA A 368 -16.36 -37.92 -24.14
N LEU A 369 -16.30 -39.24 -23.95
CA LEU A 369 -15.44 -40.12 -24.72
C LEU A 369 -15.71 -39.79 -26.19
N PRO A 370 -14.67 -39.77 -27.05
CA PRO A 370 -14.87 -39.46 -28.45
C PRO A 370 -16.01 -40.32 -29.00
N LYS A 371 -17.03 -39.69 -29.61
CA LYS A 371 -18.29 -40.37 -29.97
C LYS A 371 -18.06 -41.67 -30.75
N LEU A 372 -17.01 -41.70 -31.57
CA LEU A 372 -16.65 -42.84 -32.42
C LEU A 372 -16.06 -44.02 -31.64
N LEU A 373 -15.67 -43.85 -30.38
CA LEU A 373 -15.16 -44.91 -29.51
C LEU A 373 -16.22 -45.98 -29.20
N ALA A 374 -17.51 -45.66 -29.37
CA ALA A 374 -18.60 -46.63 -29.25
C ALA A 374 -18.46 -47.81 -30.24
N HIS A 375 -17.73 -47.63 -31.34
CA HIS A 375 -17.46 -48.67 -32.34
C HIS A 375 -16.26 -49.56 -32.01
N GLY A 376 -15.56 -49.31 -30.91
CA GLY A 376 -14.32 -49.99 -30.51
C GLY A 376 -13.08 -49.13 -30.72
N GLY A 377 -11.91 -49.77 -30.69
CA GLY A 377 -10.60 -49.10 -30.77
C GLY A 377 -9.92 -48.92 -29.41
N ALA A 378 -8.80 -48.21 -29.41
CA ALA A 378 -8.03 -47.86 -28.21
C ALA A 378 -8.14 -46.37 -27.93
N TYR A 379 -7.98 -45.96 -26.67
CA TYR A 379 -7.97 -44.55 -26.29
C TYR A 379 -6.95 -44.23 -25.20
N ARG A 380 -6.56 -42.95 -25.13
CA ARG A 380 -5.68 -42.38 -24.09
C ARG A 380 -6.20 -41.02 -23.67
N GLY A 381 -6.01 -40.72 -22.39
CA GLY A 381 -6.25 -39.39 -21.86
C GLY A 381 -5.00 -38.54 -21.96
N LEU A 382 -5.19 -37.25 -22.17
CA LEU A 382 -4.17 -36.23 -22.01
C LEU A 382 -4.78 -35.09 -21.19
N ALA A 383 -4.21 -34.82 -20.03
CA ALA A 383 -4.60 -33.69 -19.20
C ALA A 383 -3.47 -32.66 -19.18
N VAL A 384 -3.77 -31.43 -19.61
CA VAL A 384 -2.89 -30.29 -19.44
C VAL A 384 -3.39 -29.51 -18.23
N LEU A 385 -2.60 -29.54 -17.16
CA LEU A 385 -2.93 -28.91 -15.88
C LEU A 385 -2.00 -27.72 -15.65
N PRO A 386 -2.40 -26.69 -14.89
CA PRO A 386 -1.48 -25.62 -14.50
C PRO A 386 -0.18 -26.21 -13.93
N GLN A 387 0.98 -25.66 -14.35
CA GLN A 387 2.28 -26.23 -14.03
C GLN A 387 2.49 -26.52 -12.53
N GLN A 388 1.96 -25.66 -11.66
CA GLN A 388 2.04 -25.81 -10.20
C GLN A 388 1.19 -26.96 -9.65
N ALA A 389 0.12 -27.35 -10.36
CA ALA A 389 -0.79 -28.42 -9.97
C ALA A 389 -0.38 -29.79 -10.51
N ALA A 390 0.29 -29.84 -11.66
CA ALA A 390 0.47 -31.07 -12.47
C ALA A 390 0.97 -32.30 -11.68
N GLY A 391 1.87 -32.13 -10.70
CA GLY A 391 2.36 -33.24 -9.87
C GLY A 391 1.28 -33.76 -8.90
N ALA A 392 0.75 -32.88 -8.05
CA ALA A 392 -0.18 -33.24 -6.98
C ALA A 392 -1.59 -33.61 -7.48
N THR A 393 -1.99 -33.14 -8.67
CA THR A 393 -3.32 -33.41 -9.25
C THR A 393 -3.31 -34.51 -10.31
N SER A 394 -2.16 -35.13 -10.56
CA SER A 394 -2.02 -36.23 -11.53
C SER A 394 -2.91 -37.44 -11.19
N GLN A 395 -3.00 -37.82 -9.92
CA GLN A 395 -3.88 -38.90 -9.46
C GLN A 395 -5.35 -38.58 -9.69
N VAL A 396 -5.75 -37.33 -9.46
CA VAL A 396 -7.14 -36.86 -9.67
C VAL A 396 -7.48 -36.88 -11.16
N ALA A 397 -6.56 -36.45 -12.02
CA ALA A 397 -6.72 -36.57 -13.47
C ALA A 397 -6.81 -38.04 -13.93
N ALA A 398 -6.06 -38.95 -13.32
CA ALA A 398 -6.13 -40.39 -13.62
C ALA A 398 -7.46 -41.02 -13.18
N VAL A 399 -8.00 -40.60 -12.04
CA VAL A 399 -9.35 -41.02 -11.62
C VAL A 399 -10.41 -40.49 -12.58
N ALA A 400 -10.29 -39.23 -13.04
CA ALA A 400 -11.28 -38.60 -13.93
C ALA A 400 -11.22 -39.08 -15.39
N LEU A 401 -10.03 -39.36 -15.93
CA LEU A 401 -9.82 -39.71 -17.35
C LEU A 401 -9.47 -41.18 -17.60
N GLY A 402 -9.24 -41.96 -16.54
CA GLY A 402 -8.85 -43.36 -16.61
C GLY A 402 -7.34 -43.59 -16.49
N PRO A 403 -6.91 -44.87 -16.42
CA PRO A 403 -5.55 -45.27 -16.08
C PRO A 403 -4.49 -44.88 -17.14
N ASN A 404 -4.92 -44.60 -18.38
CA ASN A 404 -4.03 -44.27 -19.51
C ASN A 404 -3.90 -42.76 -19.75
N VAL A 405 -4.01 -41.93 -18.69
CA VAL A 405 -3.83 -40.48 -18.81
C VAL A 405 -2.36 -40.09 -18.80
N SER A 406 -1.96 -39.23 -19.74
CA SER A 406 -0.72 -38.47 -19.67
C SER A 406 -1.00 -37.08 -19.10
N VAL A 407 -0.27 -36.67 -18.07
CA VAL A 407 -0.44 -35.35 -17.45
C VAL A 407 0.72 -34.45 -17.86
N LEU A 408 0.40 -33.29 -18.43
CA LEU A 408 1.36 -32.28 -18.85
C LEU A 408 1.15 -31.00 -18.03
N GLY A 409 2.25 -30.29 -17.76
CA GLY A 409 2.21 -28.92 -17.23
C GLY A 409 1.91 -27.93 -18.34
N GLY A 410 0.81 -27.19 -18.22
CA GLY A 410 0.40 -26.10 -19.09
C GLY A 410 0.71 -24.72 -18.51
N ILE A 411 0.56 -23.71 -19.38
CA ILE A 411 0.67 -22.30 -19.04
C ILE A 411 -0.75 -21.75 -18.82
N GLY A 412 -0.95 -20.99 -17.74
CA GLY A 412 -2.23 -20.39 -17.37
C GLY A 412 -2.98 -21.13 -16.26
N SER A 413 -4.24 -20.74 -16.04
CA SER A 413 -5.13 -21.28 -15.01
C SER A 413 -6.18 -22.26 -15.54
N ASP A 414 -6.13 -22.60 -16.84
CA ASP A 414 -7.10 -23.50 -17.45
C ASP A 414 -6.62 -24.96 -17.39
N ILE A 415 -7.57 -25.84 -17.16
CA ILE A 415 -7.44 -27.30 -17.27
C ILE A 415 -7.90 -27.68 -18.66
N VAL A 416 -7.05 -28.33 -19.46
CA VAL A 416 -7.44 -28.85 -20.77
C VAL A 416 -7.42 -30.37 -20.72
N LEU A 417 -8.56 -30.98 -20.96
CA LEU A 417 -8.72 -32.42 -21.05
C LEU A 417 -8.87 -32.79 -22.52
N CYS A 418 -8.03 -33.70 -22.98
CA CYS A 418 -8.06 -34.26 -24.32
C CYS A 418 -8.19 -35.78 -24.19
N GLN A 419 -9.13 -36.36 -24.92
CA GLN A 419 -9.22 -37.81 -25.07
C GLN A 419 -9.00 -38.13 -26.54
N GLU A 420 -7.95 -38.87 -26.85
CA GLU A 420 -7.63 -39.33 -28.20
C GLU A 420 -8.01 -40.80 -28.32
N ALA A 421 -8.75 -41.15 -29.37
CA ALA A 421 -9.05 -42.51 -29.76
C ALA A 421 -8.36 -42.84 -31.10
N TRP A 422 -7.83 -44.05 -31.20
CA TRP A 422 -7.17 -44.57 -32.40
C TRP A 422 -7.53 -46.04 -32.62
N ASP A 423 -7.09 -46.61 -33.75
CA ASP A 423 -7.45 -47.96 -34.19
C ASP A 423 -8.98 -48.18 -34.28
N LEU A 424 -9.69 -47.11 -34.64
CA LEU A 424 -11.14 -47.16 -34.80
C LEU A 424 -11.49 -48.01 -36.03
N PRO A 425 -12.43 -48.98 -35.90
CA PRO A 425 -12.79 -49.83 -37.00
C PRO A 425 -13.54 -49.03 -38.08
N LEU A 426 -12.88 -48.85 -39.24
CA LEU A 426 -13.37 -48.00 -40.33
C LEU A 426 -14.79 -48.35 -40.81
N VAL A 427 -15.11 -49.64 -40.91
CA VAL A 427 -16.40 -50.09 -41.47
C VAL A 427 -17.60 -49.69 -40.59
N PRO A 428 -17.67 -50.06 -39.30
CA PRO A 428 -18.78 -49.63 -38.44
C PRO A 428 -18.78 -48.11 -38.22
N THR A 429 -17.61 -47.47 -38.12
CA THR A 429 -17.53 -46.01 -37.99
C THR A 429 -18.06 -45.29 -39.23
N ALA A 430 -17.69 -45.73 -40.43
CA ALA A 430 -18.22 -45.17 -41.67
C ALA A 430 -19.73 -45.42 -41.81
N ALA A 431 -20.21 -46.61 -41.44
CA ALA A 431 -21.63 -46.95 -41.44
C ALA A 431 -22.44 -46.03 -40.51
N ASP A 432 -21.91 -45.71 -39.33
CA ASP A 432 -22.55 -44.80 -38.37
C ASP A 432 -22.50 -43.33 -38.83
N LEU A 433 -21.38 -42.89 -39.39
CA LEU A 433 -21.24 -41.55 -39.97
C LEU A 433 -22.26 -41.29 -41.09
N ILE A 434 -22.57 -42.31 -41.90
CA ILE A 434 -23.62 -42.24 -42.92
C ILE A 434 -25.02 -42.61 -42.37
N GLN A 435 -25.16 -42.81 -41.06
CA GLN A 435 -26.43 -43.18 -40.41
C GLN A 435 -27.06 -44.45 -41.01
N GLY A 436 -26.24 -45.40 -41.43
CA GLY A 436 -26.66 -46.64 -42.08
C GLY A 436 -27.25 -46.46 -43.48
N ARG A 437 -27.17 -45.26 -44.07
CA ARG A 437 -27.73 -44.96 -45.39
C ARG A 437 -26.91 -45.57 -46.52
N ARG A 438 -27.42 -46.66 -47.06
CA ARG A 438 -26.78 -47.44 -48.13
C ARG A 438 -26.50 -46.63 -49.41
N ASP A 439 -27.35 -45.66 -49.74
CA ASP A 439 -27.20 -44.80 -50.91
C ASP A 439 -25.89 -43.98 -50.87
N TYR A 440 -25.42 -43.57 -49.68
CA TYR A 440 -24.13 -42.89 -49.54
C TYR A 440 -22.94 -43.82 -49.75
N ALA A 441 -23.02 -45.08 -49.31
CA ALA A 441 -21.97 -46.07 -49.59
C ALA A 441 -21.88 -46.39 -51.08
N GLU A 442 -23.03 -46.57 -51.76
CA GLU A 442 -23.08 -46.80 -53.21
C GLU A 442 -22.58 -45.58 -53.99
N PHE A 443 -22.93 -44.37 -53.55
CA PHE A 443 -22.41 -43.13 -54.13
C PHE A 443 -20.88 -43.02 -53.96
N ALA A 444 -20.37 -43.24 -52.75
CA ALA A 444 -18.94 -43.22 -52.48
C ALA A 444 -18.17 -44.25 -53.33
N ALA A 445 -18.72 -45.47 -53.50
CA ALA A 445 -18.13 -46.48 -54.37
C ALA A 445 -18.04 -46.04 -55.83
N ARG A 446 -19.11 -45.41 -56.38
CA ARG A 446 -19.10 -44.84 -57.75
C ARG A 446 -18.12 -43.69 -57.89
N VAL A 447 -18.01 -42.87 -56.85
CA VAL A 447 -17.19 -41.66 -56.82
C VAL A 447 -15.70 -41.99 -56.69
N VAL A 448 -15.32 -42.96 -55.87
CA VAL A 448 -13.92 -43.43 -55.73
C VAL A 448 -13.40 -44.04 -57.03
N THR A 449 -14.27 -44.63 -57.85
CA THR A 449 -13.88 -45.17 -59.17
C THR A 449 -13.74 -44.11 -60.27
N ARG A 450 -14.07 -42.85 -59.98
CA ARG A 450 -13.89 -41.74 -60.94
C ARG A 450 -12.42 -41.29 -60.94
N SER A 451 -11.72 -41.65 -62.01
CA SER A 451 -10.37 -41.18 -62.31
C SER A 451 -10.34 -39.81 -62.99
N ASP A 452 -11.50 -39.29 -63.41
CA ASP A 452 -11.63 -38.00 -64.12
C ASP A 452 -11.75 -36.79 -63.17
N VAL A 453 -11.87 -37.03 -61.86
CA VAL A 453 -11.90 -36.00 -60.83
C VAL A 453 -10.55 -35.97 -60.11
N PRO A 454 -9.81 -34.84 -60.14
CA PRO A 454 -8.60 -34.71 -59.35
C PRO A 454 -8.98 -34.59 -57.87
N TRP A 455 -8.93 -35.72 -57.15
CA TRP A 455 -9.16 -35.76 -55.71
C TRP A 455 -8.06 -35.01 -54.98
N THR A 456 -8.40 -33.95 -54.26
CA THR A 456 -7.49 -33.34 -53.30
C THR A 456 -7.19 -34.36 -52.20
N PRO A 457 -5.92 -34.68 -51.92
CA PRO A 457 -5.58 -35.57 -50.83
C PRO A 457 -6.18 -35.04 -49.53
N LEU A 458 -6.81 -35.89 -48.72
CA LEU A 458 -7.34 -35.50 -47.39
C LEU A 458 -6.25 -34.94 -46.47
N THR A 459 -5.00 -35.30 -46.71
CA THR A 459 -3.81 -34.82 -45.99
C THR A 459 -3.16 -33.57 -46.63
N ALA A 460 -3.72 -33.05 -47.73
CA ALA A 460 -3.22 -31.81 -48.29
C ALA A 460 -3.52 -30.68 -47.28
N PRO A 461 -2.55 -29.79 -46.99
CA PRO A 461 -2.81 -28.63 -46.15
C PRO A 461 -4.01 -27.88 -46.74
N PRO A 462 -4.92 -27.34 -45.89
CA PRO A 462 -6.08 -26.62 -46.39
C PRO A 462 -5.59 -25.53 -47.34
N VAL A 463 -5.95 -25.64 -48.61
CA VAL A 463 -5.71 -24.58 -49.59
C VAL A 463 -6.42 -23.37 -49.01
N ALA A 464 -5.66 -22.32 -48.67
CA ALA A 464 -6.18 -21.13 -47.99
C ALA A 464 -7.47 -20.68 -48.68
N ALA A 465 -8.60 -20.93 -48.01
CA ALA A 465 -9.90 -20.62 -48.58
C ALA A 465 -10.01 -19.09 -48.75
N PHE A 466 -10.66 -18.69 -49.83
CA PHE A 466 -10.99 -17.33 -50.24
C PHE A 466 -11.36 -16.39 -49.06
N PRO A 467 -11.10 -15.07 -49.17
CA PRO A 467 -11.31 -14.11 -48.10
C PRO A 467 -12.76 -14.14 -47.61
N THR A 468 -12.96 -14.64 -46.39
CA THR A 468 -14.24 -14.56 -45.70
C THR A 468 -14.46 -13.14 -45.22
N PHE A 469 -15.47 -12.47 -45.79
CA PHE A 469 -16.07 -11.26 -45.25
C PHE A 469 -16.47 -11.51 -43.79
N GLY A 470 -16.07 -10.58 -42.91
CA GLY A 470 -16.26 -10.72 -41.48
C GLY A 470 -17.71 -10.65 -41.04
N ASP A 471 -18.01 -11.28 -39.91
CA ASP A 471 -18.80 -10.63 -38.87
C ASP A 471 -18.70 -11.35 -37.51
N ASN A 472 -18.37 -10.52 -36.51
CA ASN A 472 -18.67 -10.48 -35.08
C ASN A 472 -18.98 -11.72 -34.21
N ALA A 473 -18.28 -11.76 -33.06
CA ALA A 473 -18.56 -12.47 -31.81
C ALA A 473 -19.97 -12.13 -31.25
N SER A 474 -20.65 -12.94 -30.44
CA SER A 474 -20.20 -13.58 -29.19
C SER A 474 -21.27 -14.54 -28.62
N SER A 475 -20.89 -15.77 -28.25
CA SER A 475 -21.45 -16.50 -27.09
C SER A 475 -20.50 -17.65 -26.70
N GLU A 476 -19.93 -17.61 -25.49
CA GLU A 476 -19.09 -18.69 -24.94
C GLU A 476 -19.99 -19.81 -24.41
N SER A 477 -20.29 -20.77 -25.28
CA SER A 477 -20.66 -22.13 -24.86
C SER A 477 -19.41 -22.99 -24.90
N ALA A 478 -19.28 -23.95 -23.97
CA ALA A 478 -18.21 -24.94 -23.97
C ALA A 478 -18.15 -25.64 -25.34
N LEU A 479 -17.21 -25.23 -26.18
CA LEU A 479 -17.11 -25.67 -27.56
C LEU A 479 -16.44 -27.04 -27.55
N VAL A 480 -17.26 -28.10 -27.65
CA VAL A 480 -16.75 -29.44 -27.92
C VAL A 480 -16.47 -29.53 -29.40
N VAL A 481 -15.23 -29.23 -29.78
CA VAL A 481 -14.78 -29.42 -31.17
C VAL A 481 -14.38 -30.87 -31.35
N THR A 482 -15.11 -31.60 -32.20
CA THR A 482 -14.73 -32.94 -32.66
C THR A 482 -14.11 -32.81 -34.04
N HIS A 483 -12.81 -33.05 -34.17
CA HIS A 483 -12.16 -33.19 -35.47
C HIS A 483 -11.90 -34.68 -35.74
N VAL A 484 -12.24 -35.10 -36.96
CA VAL A 484 -11.94 -36.44 -37.49
C VAL A 484 -10.74 -36.27 -38.42
N LEU A 485 -9.64 -36.96 -38.12
CA LEU A 485 -8.38 -36.91 -38.87
C LEU A 485 -8.05 -38.27 -39.49
#